data_AF-A0A821GXG6-F1
#
_entry.id   AF-A0A821GXG6-F1
#
_cell.length_a   1.000
_cell.length_b   1.000
_cell.length_c   1.000
_cell.angle_alpha   90.00
_cell.angle_beta   90.00
_cell.angle_gamma   90.00
#
_symmetry.space_group_name_H-M   'P 1'
#
loop_
_entity.id
_entity.type
_entity.pdbx_description
1 polymer ?
#
loop_
_entity_poly.entity_id
_entity_poly.type
_entity_poly.pdbx_seq_one_letter_code
_entity_poly.pdbx_strand_id
1 'polypeptide(L)'
;MPFQRFCDFESQDNCGYLHDLTANFNWTRYQDQKNNLNAHPQYDHTTFTAAGIESERKKIALINNIFFLLGNYMYIETGTARKTGDIARLISPLFPASNEYNCLQFYYHQSGSDFDVLNIYKRDVDGSLSPLKIFTSQGNHFDEWHIMEVNIVPSKPYNLIFECVVGNSSLGDIAIDDVLVKERACSSIGNCDFEQGMCTYKNAEKNRELNWIRMRGDAADNTLGTNYGTYLAFDMISTTTTSSSRAVLISHDLDNTAQYCFEYYYRRYGNGIGNLIINRETFTNTTVYDLLVKHESKDFTEKWKINQIALDPLLNQTSNVYRLLFEAISIDGTGRLLLDDFKLTYGPCPSLPSNCSIECNTSSGTRQCIPTNKVCDFNIDCLNGDDERLCGYDCNFERGQCNYTDSSVGLYKWRRQRADLSVSSTNSSPLIDHTTLSLNGYYMIVLTNNDTIDERAHLLSPLLQQSSATCELTFYYYMTGINVDRLQVLLLVGSQSSRIYSIEGNQNNQWHKAVVKIGRLYRPFRINFDVRKIAASFAHIAIDDIQWVG
;
A
#
# COMPACT_ATOMS: atom_id res chain seq x y z
N MET A 1 21.14 7.92 -5.16
CA MET A 1 19.93 7.62 -5.97
C MET A 1 19.26 6.42 -5.34
N PRO A 2 17.93 6.39 -5.24
CA PRO A 2 17.23 5.22 -4.71
C PRO A 2 17.53 4.01 -5.58
N PHE A 3 17.83 2.86 -4.97
CA PHE A 3 18.11 1.66 -5.75
C PHE A 3 16.82 0.95 -6.17
N GLN A 4 16.84 0.40 -7.38
CA GLN A 4 15.80 -0.48 -7.89
C GLN A 4 16.47 -1.71 -8.48
N ARG A 5 15.98 -2.91 -8.13
CA ARG A 5 16.42 -4.17 -8.73
C ARG A 5 15.22 -4.95 -9.21
N PHE A 6 15.26 -5.35 -10.47
CA PHE A 6 14.20 -6.05 -11.16
C PHE A 6 14.74 -7.36 -11.75
N CYS A 7 13.94 -8.41 -11.70
CA CYS A 7 14.22 -9.69 -12.32
C CYS A 7 12.94 -10.29 -12.89
N ASP A 8 12.88 -10.33 -14.22
CA ASP A 8 11.88 -11.02 -15.05
C ASP A 8 12.35 -12.43 -15.46
N PHE A 9 13.46 -12.92 -14.90
CA PHE A 9 14.09 -14.22 -15.21
C PHE A 9 14.42 -14.49 -16.70
N GLU A 10 14.41 -13.45 -17.55
CA GLU A 10 14.74 -13.54 -18.97
C GLU A 10 16.25 -13.72 -19.21
N SER A 11 17.07 -13.24 -18.28
CA SER A 11 18.52 -13.41 -18.32
C SER A 11 18.95 -14.84 -18.01
N GLN A 12 19.98 -15.33 -18.70
CA GLN A 12 20.53 -16.68 -18.53
C GLN A 12 21.12 -16.93 -17.13
N ASP A 13 21.53 -15.88 -16.43
CA ASP A 13 22.05 -15.95 -15.06
C ASP A 13 20.96 -15.82 -13.98
N ASN A 14 19.68 -15.80 -14.36
CA ASN A 14 18.53 -15.58 -13.47
C ASN A 14 18.69 -14.34 -12.59
N CYS A 15 19.31 -13.29 -13.11
CA CYS A 15 19.62 -12.06 -12.38
C CYS A 15 20.48 -12.28 -11.12
N GLY A 16 21.23 -13.38 -11.05
CA GLY A 16 22.04 -13.78 -9.91
C GLY A 16 21.28 -14.50 -8.79
N TYR A 17 20.04 -14.95 -9.02
CA TYR A 17 19.34 -15.81 -8.07
C TYR A 17 19.97 -17.22 -8.04
N LEU A 18 20.12 -17.77 -6.83
CA LEU A 18 20.80 -19.04 -6.58
C LEU A 18 19.88 -20.03 -5.87
N HIS A 19 19.98 -21.30 -6.22
CA HIS A 19 19.29 -22.36 -5.47
C HIS A 19 19.97 -22.65 -4.14
N ASP A 20 19.17 -22.91 -3.10
CA ASP A 20 19.70 -23.45 -1.85
C ASP A 20 19.96 -24.96 -1.97
N LEU A 21 21.24 -25.34 -1.97
CA LEU A 21 21.66 -26.75 -2.09
C LEU A 21 21.30 -27.61 -0.88
N THR A 22 20.83 -27.01 0.22
CA THR A 22 20.34 -27.72 1.41
C THR A 22 18.85 -28.04 1.35
N ALA A 23 18.13 -27.54 0.34
CA ALA A 23 16.73 -27.84 0.11
C ALA A 23 16.53 -29.24 -0.52
N ASN A 24 15.31 -29.78 -0.46
CA ASN A 24 14.98 -31.10 -0.99
C ASN A 24 15.06 -31.12 -2.53
N PHE A 25 14.71 -30.00 -3.18
CA PHE A 25 14.75 -29.84 -4.62
C PHE A 25 14.88 -28.36 -5.03
N ASN A 26 15.10 -28.12 -6.32
CA ASN A 26 15.31 -26.79 -6.88
C ASN A 26 14.07 -26.27 -7.61
N TRP A 27 13.92 -24.95 -7.59
CA TRP A 27 13.08 -24.23 -8.56
C TRP A 27 13.59 -24.49 -9.98
N THR A 28 12.68 -24.53 -10.94
CA THR A 28 12.98 -24.74 -12.35
C THR A 28 12.67 -23.46 -13.11
N ARG A 29 13.59 -23.03 -13.97
CA ARG A 29 13.31 -21.95 -14.94
C ARG A 29 12.52 -22.55 -16.09
N TYR A 30 11.31 -22.08 -16.31
CA TYR A 30 10.47 -22.49 -17.43
C TYR A 30 10.48 -21.43 -18.52
N GLN A 31 10.37 -21.87 -19.77
CA GLN A 31 10.19 -21.01 -20.92
C GLN A 31 8.89 -21.42 -21.62
N ASP A 32 8.05 -20.45 -21.99
CA ASP A 32 6.75 -20.70 -22.63
C ASP A 32 6.82 -21.80 -23.70
N GLN A 33 5.93 -22.80 -23.62
CA GLN A 33 5.76 -23.81 -24.66
C GLN A 33 4.30 -23.84 -25.14
N LYS A 34 4.11 -23.86 -26.46
CA LYS A 34 2.80 -24.10 -27.08
C LYS A 34 2.32 -25.51 -26.73
N ASN A 35 1.20 -25.60 -26.02
CA ASN A 35 0.41 -26.82 -25.73
C ASN A 35 1.04 -27.84 -24.77
N ASN A 36 0.99 -27.60 -23.46
CA ASN A 36 0.96 -28.68 -22.47
C ASN A 36 -0.18 -28.47 -21.47
N LEU A 37 -0.92 -29.56 -21.19
CA LEU A 37 -2.12 -29.62 -20.33
C LEU A 37 -1.78 -29.83 -18.83
N ASN A 38 -0.59 -29.42 -18.39
CA ASN A 38 -0.17 -29.62 -17.00
C ASN A 38 -0.50 -28.39 -16.14
N ALA A 39 -0.64 -28.61 -14.83
CA ALA A 39 -0.95 -27.58 -13.82
C ALA A 39 0.29 -26.71 -13.57
N HIS A 40 0.63 -25.83 -14.49
CA HIS A 40 1.59 -24.74 -14.33
C HIS A 40 1.09 -23.56 -15.17
N PRO A 41 1.53 -22.30 -14.95
CA PRO A 41 1.15 -21.20 -15.83
C PRO A 41 1.48 -21.59 -17.25
N GLN A 42 0.55 -21.38 -18.18
CA GLN A 42 0.83 -21.66 -19.58
C GLN A 42 1.75 -20.58 -20.19
N TYR A 43 1.84 -19.43 -19.52
CA TYR A 43 2.45 -18.22 -20.03
C TYR A 43 3.19 -17.49 -18.91
N ASP A 44 4.36 -16.99 -19.26
CA ASP A 44 5.11 -15.98 -18.57
C ASP A 44 4.29 -14.67 -18.40
N HIS A 45 4.39 -14.04 -17.23
CA HIS A 45 3.63 -12.83 -16.95
C HIS A 45 4.17 -11.63 -17.73
N THR A 46 5.49 -11.54 -17.94
CA THR A 46 6.12 -10.44 -18.67
C THR A 46 5.65 -10.36 -20.12
N THR A 47 5.54 -11.51 -20.80
CA THR A 47 5.29 -11.58 -22.24
C THR A 47 3.83 -11.88 -22.62
N PHE A 48 3.03 -12.46 -21.71
CA PHE A 48 1.64 -12.90 -21.92
C PHE A 48 1.44 -13.72 -23.22
N THR A 49 2.43 -14.51 -23.64
CA THR A 49 2.39 -15.19 -24.94
C THR A 49 1.69 -16.55 -24.94
N ALA A 50 0.36 -16.53 -25.07
CA ALA A 50 -0.42 -17.26 -26.09
C ALA A 50 -1.86 -17.69 -25.69
N ALA A 51 -2.76 -16.74 -25.42
CA ALA A 51 -4.21 -16.91 -25.72
C ALA A 51 -5.02 -15.60 -25.59
N GLY A 52 -4.61 -14.67 -24.72
CA GLY A 52 -5.41 -13.48 -24.37
C GLY A 52 -5.39 -12.30 -25.36
N ILE A 53 -4.56 -12.34 -26.41
CA ILE A 53 -4.43 -11.24 -27.39
C ILE A 53 -4.34 -11.80 -28.82
N GLU A 54 -5.14 -12.83 -29.13
CA GLU A 54 -5.07 -13.46 -30.45
C GLU A 54 -5.71 -12.62 -31.57
N SER A 55 -6.61 -11.67 -31.25
CA SER A 55 -7.29 -10.82 -32.24
C SER A 55 -6.47 -9.60 -32.67
N GLU A 56 -5.76 -8.93 -31.75
CA GLU A 56 -4.99 -7.73 -32.08
C GLU A 56 -3.56 -8.04 -32.55
N ARG A 57 -2.88 -9.04 -31.97
CA ARG A 57 -1.50 -9.38 -32.37
C ARG A 57 -1.43 -10.07 -33.74
N LYS A 58 -2.49 -10.75 -34.20
CA LYS A 58 -2.54 -11.30 -35.58
C LYS A 58 -2.51 -10.22 -36.66
N LYS A 59 -3.12 -9.05 -36.43
CA LYS A 59 -3.07 -7.92 -37.39
C LYS A 59 -1.67 -7.29 -37.49
N ILE A 60 -0.93 -7.22 -36.39
CA ILE A 60 0.43 -6.63 -36.35
C ILE A 60 1.50 -7.63 -36.81
N ALA A 61 1.36 -8.92 -36.46
CA ALA A 61 2.31 -9.97 -36.83
C ALA A 61 2.39 -10.22 -38.34
N LEU A 62 1.28 -10.01 -39.07
CA LEU A 62 1.22 -10.12 -40.53
C LEU A 62 1.93 -8.97 -41.27
N ILE A 63 2.22 -7.85 -40.59
CA ILE A 63 2.79 -6.65 -41.21
C ILE A 63 4.32 -6.58 -41.03
N ASN A 64 4.88 -7.11 -39.94
CA ASN A 64 6.28 -6.84 -39.55
C ASN A 64 7.20 -8.05 -39.34
N ASN A 65 6.77 -9.30 -39.57
CA ASN A 65 7.64 -10.49 -39.40
C ASN A 65 8.35 -10.55 -38.01
N ILE A 66 7.66 -10.10 -36.96
CA ILE A 66 8.19 -10.09 -35.59
C ILE A 66 7.93 -11.46 -34.96
N PHE A 67 8.99 -12.24 -34.73
CA PHE A 67 8.96 -13.39 -33.82
C PHE A 67 8.81 -12.86 -32.38
N PHE A 68 7.74 -13.22 -31.68
CA PHE A 68 7.60 -12.93 -30.25
C PHE A 68 8.57 -13.83 -29.47
N LEU A 69 9.45 -13.23 -28.67
CA LEU A 69 10.35 -13.93 -27.75
C LEU A 69 9.49 -14.61 -26.68
N LEU A 70 9.75 -15.90 -26.42
CA LEU A 70 9.11 -16.68 -25.34
C LEU A 70 9.64 -16.17 -24.00
N GLY A 71 8.76 -15.86 -23.06
CA GLY A 71 9.14 -15.40 -21.72
C GLY A 71 9.58 -16.53 -20.80
N ASN A 72 10.20 -16.19 -19.68
CA ASN A 72 10.74 -17.12 -18.70
C ASN A 72 10.33 -16.75 -17.26
N TYR A 73 9.88 -17.75 -16.50
CA TYR A 73 9.57 -17.59 -15.07
C TYR A 73 10.16 -18.74 -14.24
N MET A 74 10.18 -18.59 -12.92
CA MET A 74 10.63 -19.64 -12.00
C MET A 74 9.43 -20.38 -11.44
N TYR A 75 9.44 -21.71 -11.47
CA TYR A 75 8.36 -22.52 -10.90
C TYR A 75 8.83 -23.79 -10.22
N ILE A 76 7.91 -24.38 -9.47
CA ILE A 76 8.01 -25.73 -8.94
C ILE A 76 6.75 -26.51 -9.26
N GLU A 77 6.91 -27.82 -9.42
CA GLU A 77 5.80 -28.77 -9.51
C GLU A 77 5.75 -29.57 -8.19
N THR A 78 4.61 -29.55 -7.51
CA THR A 78 4.39 -30.23 -6.22
C THR A 78 3.86 -31.66 -6.38
N GLY A 79 3.68 -32.13 -7.62
CA GLY A 79 3.09 -33.43 -7.94
C GLY A 79 3.90 -34.68 -7.54
N THR A 80 3.40 -35.86 -7.96
CA THR A 80 3.72 -37.24 -7.46
C THR A 80 5.20 -37.64 -7.24
N ALA A 81 6.17 -36.88 -7.72
CA ALA A 81 7.60 -37.11 -7.46
C ALA A 81 8.09 -36.46 -6.15
N ARG A 82 7.30 -35.59 -5.51
CA ARG A 82 7.65 -34.87 -4.27
C ARG A 82 6.90 -35.44 -3.07
N LYS A 83 7.50 -35.31 -1.87
CA LYS A 83 6.90 -35.75 -0.60
C LYS A 83 6.33 -34.53 0.13
N THR A 84 5.23 -34.74 0.86
CA THR A 84 4.69 -33.75 1.79
C THR A 84 5.78 -33.22 2.72
N GLY A 85 5.94 -31.91 2.77
CA GLY A 85 6.98 -31.22 3.54
C GLY A 85 8.33 -31.07 2.83
N ASP A 86 8.49 -31.55 1.59
CA ASP A 86 9.67 -31.22 0.78
C ASP A 86 9.71 -29.70 0.52
N ILE A 87 10.92 -29.14 0.57
CA ILE A 87 11.14 -27.70 0.44
C ILE A 87 12.01 -27.40 -0.78
N ALA A 88 11.69 -26.32 -1.50
CA ALA A 88 12.56 -25.70 -2.50
C ALA A 88 12.81 -24.23 -2.15
N ARG A 89 14.07 -23.78 -2.22
CA ARG A 89 14.46 -22.41 -1.89
C ARG A 89 15.25 -21.74 -3.00
N LEU A 90 14.81 -20.53 -3.39
CA LEU A 90 15.50 -19.65 -4.33
C LEU A 90 15.96 -18.39 -3.57
N ILE A 91 17.25 -18.11 -3.64
CA ILE A 91 17.92 -17.05 -2.88
C ILE A 91 18.30 -15.94 -3.84
N SER A 92 17.78 -14.75 -3.58
CA SER A 92 18.14 -13.54 -4.34
C SER A 92 19.58 -13.06 -4.05
N PRO A 93 20.14 -12.20 -4.93
CA PRO A 93 21.37 -11.45 -4.63
C PRO A 93 21.25 -10.59 -3.36
N LEU A 94 22.39 -10.11 -2.87
CA LEU A 94 22.42 -9.21 -1.72
C LEU A 94 21.87 -7.82 -2.07
N PHE A 95 20.90 -7.38 -1.27
CA PHE A 95 20.40 -6.01 -1.23
C PHE A 95 21.13 -5.22 -0.14
N PRO A 96 21.41 -3.93 -0.37
CA PRO A 96 22.05 -3.08 0.63
C PRO A 96 21.11 -2.79 1.80
N ALA A 97 21.69 -2.43 2.95
CA ALA A 97 20.93 -1.80 4.02
C ALA A 97 20.41 -0.44 3.55
N SER A 98 19.26 -0.01 4.06
CA SER A 98 18.74 1.34 3.86
C SER A 98 18.10 1.89 5.14
N ASN A 99 18.06 3.22 5.22
CA ASN A 99 17.33 3.94 6.25
C ASN A 99 15.84 4.11 5.90
N GLU A 100 15.45 3.80 4.67
CA GLU A 100 14.06 3.75 4.19
C GLU A 100 13.53 2.31 4.19
N TYR A 101 12.22 2.15 3.99
CA TYR A 101 11.65 0.84 3.66
C TYR A 101 12.08 0.42 2.26
N ASN A 102 12.15 -0.89 2.03
CA ASN A 102 12.16 -1.46 0.70
C ASN A 102 10.81 -2.12 0.43
N CYS A 103 10.27 -1.93 -0.75
CA CYS A 103 9.06 -2.59 -1.19
C CYS A 103 9.42 -3.71 -2.17
N LEU A 104 9.13 -4.95 -1.77
CA LEU A 104 9.16 -6.10 -2.67
C LEU A 104 7.82 -6.18 -3.37
N GLN A 105 7.82 -6.09 -4.69
CA GLN A 105 6.71 -6.37 -5.57
C GLN A 105 7.06 -7.59 -6.41
N PHE A 106 6.16 -8.55 -6.57
CA PHE A 106 6.38 -9.72 -7.40
C PHE A 106 5.06 -10.31 -7.86
N TYR A 107 5.11 -11.03 -8.97
CA TYR A 107 4.02 -11.87 -9.42
C TYR A 107 4.23 -13.30 -8.94
N TYR A 108 3.13 -13.94 -8.54
CA TYR A 108 3.13 -15.36 -8.19
C TYR A 108 1.87 -16.01 -8.75
N HIS A 109 2.00 -17.27 -9.16
CA HIS A 109 0.87 -18.11 -9.52
C HIS A 109 0.93 -19.34 -8.62
N GLN A 110 -0.22 -19.75 -8.13
CA GLN A 110 -0.34 -20.89 -7.24
C GLN A 110 -1.66 -21.60 -7.53
N SER A 111 -1.57 -22.61 -8.40
CA SER A 111 -2.69 -23.46 -8.77
C SER A 111 -2.48 -24.86 -8.19
N GLY A 112 -3.54 -25.46 -7.68
CA GLY A 112 -3.47 -26.79 -7.08
C GLY A 112 -4.22 -26.90 -5.77
N SER A 113 -3.57 -27.42 -4.74
CA SER A 113 -4.21 -27.80 -3.49
C SER A 113 -4.02 -26.79 -2.36
N ASP A 114 -4.97 -26.75 -1.43
CA ASP A 114 -5.03 -25.90 -0.24
C ASP A 114 -3.83 -26.03 0.74
N PHE A 115 -2.88 -26.92 0.46
CA PHE A 115 -1.77 -27.26 1.35
C PHE A 115 -0.39 -26.82 0.85
N ASP A 116 -0.26 -26.41 -0.42
CA ASP A 116 1.00 -25.86 -0.92
C ASP A 116 1.20 -24.46 -0.35
N VAL A 117 2.43 -24.13 0.05
CA VAL A 117 2.75 -22.87 0.74
C VAL A 117 3.92 -22.17 0.08
N LEU A 118 3.72 -20.91 -0.31
CA LEU A 118 4.79 -19.98 -0.69
C LEU A 118 5.13 -19.09 0.50
N ASN A 119 6.34 -19.23 1.04
CA ASN A 119 6.90 -18.34 2.05
C ASN A 119 7.98 -17.44 1.43
N ILE A 120 8.09 -16.21 1.92
CA ILE A 120 9.25 -15.36 1.65
C ILE A 120 9.89 -14.97 2.96
N TYR A 121 11.21 -15.16 3.04
CA TYR A 121 11.99 -14.76 4.20
C TYR A 121 13.01 -13.69 3.84
N LYS A 122 13.23 -12.77 4.76
CA LYS A 122 14.35 -11.85 4.77
C LYS A 122 15.45 -12.44 5.66
N ARG A 123 16.65 -12.62 5.12
CA ARG A 123 17.84 -13.04 5.88
C ARG A 123 18.89 -11.94 5.85
N ASP A 124 19.18 -11.39 7.02
CA ASP A 124 20.26 -10.42 7.21
C ASP A 124 21.64 -11.10 7.13
N VAL A 125 22.58 -10.42 6.48
CA VAL A 125 24.00 -10.77 6.47
C VAL A 125 24.56 -10.31 7.82
N ASP A 126 24.91 -11.30 8.65
CA ASP A 126 25.72 -11.19 9.88
C ASP A 126 24.97 -10.98 11.21
N GLY A 127 24.25 -12.03 11.67
CA GLY A 127 24.07 -12.30 13.11
C GLY A 127 22.76 -12.98 13.58
N SER A 128 21.69 -12.98 12.79
CA SER A 128 20.48 -13.75 13.14
C SER A 128 20.62 -15.18 12.62
N LEU A 129 20.49 -16.18 13.49
CA LEU A 129 20.48 -17.59 13.09
C LEU A 129 19.20 -17.99 12.33
N SER A 130 18.16 -17.14 12.33
CA SER A 130 16.87 -17.41 11.69
C SER A 130 16.44 -16.30 10.73
N PRO A 131 16.16 -16.62 9.45
CA PRO A 131 15.48 -15.73 8.52
C PRO A 131 14.10 -15.30 9.06
N LEU A 132 13.75 -14.01 8.91
CA LEU A 132 12.43 -13.48 9.27
C LEU A 132 11.44 -13.78 8.15
N LYS A 133 10.33 -14.46 8.44
CA LYS A 133 9.24 -14.65 7.47
C LYS A 133 8.50 -13.32 7.28
N ILE A 134 8.46 -12.82 6.04
CA ILE A 134 7.82 -11.55 5.68
C ILE A 134 6.55 -11.74 4.86
N PHE A 135 6.34 -12.93 4.28
CA PHE A 135 5.15 -13.27 3.51
C PHE A 135 4.86 -14.77 3.61
N THR A 136 3.57 -15.11 3.55
CA THR A 136 3.07 -16.47 3.39
C THR A 136 1.80 -16.42 2.55
N SER A 137 1.72 -17.26 1.53
CA SER A 137 0.49 -17.58 0.81
C SER A 137 0.30 -19.09 0.87
N GLN A 138 -0.95 -19.51 1.04
CA GLN A 138 -1.31 -20.91 1.16
C GLN A 138 -2.58 -21.18 0.36
N GLY A 139 -2.56 -22.30 -0.34
CA GLY A 139 -3.70 -22.90 -0.99
C GLY A 139 -3.96 -22.48 -2.42
N ASN A 140 -5.16 -22.78 -2.94
CA ASN A 140 -5.45 -22.59 -4.35
C ASN A 140 -5.89 -21.15 -4.65
N HIS A 141 -5.10 -20.45 -5.44
CA HIS A 141 -5.39 -19.09 -5.90
C HIS A 141 -5.90 -19.05 -7.36
N PHE A 142 -6.43 -20.16 -7.87
CA PHE A 142 -6.88 -20.30 -9.27
C PHE A 142 -5.71 -20.22 -10.28
N ASP A 143 -6.02 -20.59 -11.52
CA ASP A 143 -5.05 -20.60 -12.62
C ASP A 143 -4.88 -19.20 -13.23
N GLU A 144 -4.24 -18.30 -12.49
CA GLU A 144 -3.92 -16.93 -12.91
C GLU A 144 -2.74 -16.32 -12.11
N TRP A 145 -2.14 -15.25 -12.64
CA TRP A 145 -1.02 -14.57 -12.00
C TRP A 145 -1.48 -13.53 -10.98
N HIS A 146 -1.04 -13.62 -9.74
CA HIS A 146 -1.34 -12.67 -8.67
C HIS A 146 -0.15 -11.74 -8.42
N ILE A 147 -0.44 -10.49 -8.08
CA ILE A 147 0.59 -9.51 -7.68
C ILE A 147 0.54 -9.29 -6.18
N MET A 148 1.70 -9.17 -5.56
CA MET A 148 1.85 -8.88 -4.14
C MET A 148 2.88 -7.79 -3.89
N GLU A 149 2.63 -6.94 -2.90
CA GLU A 149 3.60 -5.99 -2.34
C GLU A 149 3.87 -6.30 -0.86
N VAL A 150 5.14 -6.44 -0.48
CA VAL A 150 5.59 -6.75 0.89
C VAL A 150 6.60 -5.71 1.35
N ASN A 151 6.27 -5.03 2.45
CA ASN A 151 7.19 -4.09 3.09
C ASN A 151 8.37 -4.84 3.73
N ILE A 152 9.59 -4.39 3.43
CA ILE A 152 10.84 -4.91 3.96
C ILE A 152 11.52 -3.79 4.75
N VAL A 153 12.05 -4.16 5.92
CA VAL A 153 12.86 -3.26 6.73
C VAL A 153 14.36 -3.60 6.57
N PRO A 154 15.13 -2.82 5.81
CA PRO A 154 16.51 -3.16 5.42
C PRO A 154 17.55 -2.69 6.45
N SER A 155 17.44 -3.13 7.70
CA SER A 155 18.36 -2.78 8.81
C SER A 155 19.82 -3.18 8.60
N LYS A 156 20.07 -4.20 7.79
CA LYS A 156 21.38 -4.73 7.42
C LYS A 156 21.35 -5.15 5.95
N PRO A 157 22.50 -5.35 5.30
CA PRO A 157 22.51 -6.03 4.01
C PRO A 157 21.79 -7.37 4.14
N TYR A 158 20.96 -7.71 3.17
CA TYR A 158 20.08 -8.88 3.28
C TYR A 158 19.87 -9.55 1.93
N ASN A 159 19.45 -10.82 1.95
CA ASN A 159 18.82 -11.46 0.80
C ASN A 159 17.41 -11.93 1.15
N LEU A 160 16.61 -12.04 0.10
CA LEU A 160 15.29 -12.66 0.12
C LEU A 160 15.42 -14.14 -0.26
N ILE A 161 14.67 -14.99 0.44
CA ILE A 161 14.57 -16.42 0.21
C ILE A 161 13.11 -16.73 -0.13
N PHE A 162 12.86 -17.15 -1.36
CA PHE A 162 11.57 -17.65 -1.81
C PHE A 162 11.52 -19.15 -1.56
N GLU A 163 10.70 -19.56 -0.61
CA GLU A 163 10.59 -20.94 -0.15
C GLU A 163 9.21 -21.48 -0.50
N CYS A 164 9.18 -22.62 -1.19
CA CYS A 164 7.96 -23.39 -1.35
C CYS A 164 8.01 -24.64 -0.48
N VAL A 165 6.88 -24.95 0.15
CA VAL A 165 6.68 -26.18 0.92
C VAL A 165 5.59 -27.00 0.25
N VAL A 166 5.93 -28.24 -0.09
CA VAL A 166 5.02 -29.19 -0.74
C VAL A 166 3.96 -29.65 0.26
N GLY A 167 2.70 -29.48 -0.10
CA GLY A 167 1.52 -29.91 0.64
C GLY A 167 1.24 -31.41 0.50
N ASN A 168 0.03 -31.81 0.89
CA ASN A 168 -0.37 -33.23 0.94
C ASN A 168 -1.05 -33.75 -0.34
N SER A 169 -0.95 -33.03 -1.46
CA SER A 169 -1.67 -33.33 -2.70
C SER A 169 -0.73 -33.86 -3.80
N SER A 170 -1.31 -34.52 -4.81
CA SER A 170 -0.62 -35.10 -5.95
C SER A 170 -0.48 -34.18 -7.16
N LEU A 171 -1.10 -33.00 -7.14
CA LEU A 171 -1.13 -32.02 -8.25
C LEU A 171 -1.16 -30.59 -7.70
N GLY A 172 -0.21 -29.78 -8.15
CA GLY A 172 -0.11 -28.36 -7.85
C GLY A 172 1.22 -27.77 -8.33
N ASP A 173 1.27 -26.46 -8.38
CA ASP A 173 2.44 -25.69 -8.76
C ASP A 173 2.48 -24.35 -8.06
N ILE A 174 3.70 -23.84 -7.93
CA ILE A 174 3.95 -22.47 -7.48
C ILE A 174 4.95 -21.87 -8.45
N ALA A 175 4.60 -20.73 -9.04
CA ALA A 175 5.46 -19.94 -9.90
C ALA A 175 5.64 -18.53 -9.36
N ILE A 176 6.78 -17.93 -9.65
CA ILE A 176 7.09 -16.52 -9.38
C ILE A 176 7.70 -15.86 -10.60
N ASP A 177 7.41 -14.59 -10.78
CA ASP A 177 7.89 -13.77 -11.89
C ASP A 177 7.97 -12.29 -11.50
N ASP A 178 8.60 -11.46 -12.34
CA ASP A 178 8.61 -10.00 -12.24
C ASP A 178 9.00 -9.47 -10.85
N VAL A 179 10.07 -10.03 -10.26
CA VAL A 179 10.51 -9.72 -8.90
C VAL A 179 11.21 -8.36 -8.86
N LEU A 180 10.63 -7.43 -8.14
CA LEU A 180 11.02 -6.03 -8.08
C LEU A 180 11.22 -5.56 -6.64
N VAL A 181 12.42 -5.10 -6.30
CA VAL A 181 12.70 -4.44 -5.02
C VAL A 181 13.00 -2.96 -5.28
N LYS A 182 12.17 -2.09 -4.69
CA LYS A 182 12.29 -0.62 -4.76
C LYS A 182 12.57 -0.05 -3.36
N GLU A 183 13.42 0.94 -3.26
CA GLU A 183 13.66 1.69 -2.00
C GLU A 183 12.53 2.69 -1.72
N ARG A 184 11.40 2.17 -1.25
CA ARG A 184 10.20 2.89 -0.80
C ARG A 184 9.37 2.01 0.14
N ALA A 185 8.41 2.60 0.84
CA ALA A 185 7.31 1.82 1.43
C ALA A 185 6.37 1.30 0.33
N CYS A 186 5.85 0.08 0.52
CA CYS A 186 4.75 -0.45 -0.26
C CYS A 186 3.45 0.29 0.02
N SER A 187 2.56 0.30 -0.97
CA SER A 187 1.22 0.80 -0.78
C SER A 187 0.45 -0.15 0.15
N SER A 188 -0.40 0.39 1.02
CA SER A 188 -1.31 -0.44 1.81
C SER A 188 -2.21 -1.26 0.89
N ILE A 189 -2.58 -2.48 1.30
CA ILE A 189 -3.45 -3.37 0.51
C ILE A 189 -4.76 -2.64 0.18
N GLY A 190 -5.14 -2.65 -1.10
CA GLY A 190 -6.34 -1.97 -1.59
C GLY A 190 -6.19 -0.45 -1.77
N ASN A 191 -5.04 0.13 -1.45
CA ASN A 191 -4.75 1.54 -1.73
C ASN A 191 -3.89 1.69 -2.98
N CYS A 192 -4.24 2.64 -3.84
CA CYS A 192 -3.40 3.03 -4.97
C CYS A 192 -3.71 4.44 -5.44
N ASP A 193 -2.71 5.30 -5.41
CA ASP A 193 -2.76 6.67 -5.96
C ASP A 193 -2.20 6.73 -7.39
N PHE A 194 -1.84 5.56 -7.94
CA PHE A 194 -1.26 5.36 -9.26
C PHE A 194 0.03 6.14 -9.56
N GLU A 195 0.66 6.87 -8.64
CA GLU A 195 1.83 7.71 -8.93
C GLU A 195 3.11 6.93 -9.28
N GLN A 196 3.20 5.68 -8.81
CA GLN A 196 4.42 4.86 -8.93
C GLN A 196 4.20 3.55 -9.68
N GLY A 197 2.98 3.31 -10.17
CA GLY A 197 2.59 2.08 -10.86
C GLY A 197 1.13 1.73 -10.60
N MET A 198 0.78 0.47 -10.83
CA MET A 198 -0.57 -0.04 -10.61
C MET A 198 -0.80 -0.58 -9.18
N CYS A 199 0.19 -0.41 -8.28
CA CYS A 199 0.20 -1.02 -6.95
C CYS A 199 -0.06 -2.54 -7.05
N THR A 200 -1.05 -3.07 -6.34
CA THR A 200 -1.50 -4.47 -6.45
C THR A 200 -2.75 -4.65 -7.32
N TYR A 201 -3.01 -3.73 -8.26
CA TYR A 201 -4.08 -3.85 -9.25
C TYR A 201 -3.53 -4.36 -10.59
N LYS A 202 -4.29 -5.23 -11.26
CA LYS A 202 -3.92 -5.76 -12.58
C LYS A 202 -5.08 -5.69 -13.57
N ASN A 203 -4.78 -5.66 -14.86
CA ASN A 203 -5.81 -5.86 -15.89
C ASN A 203 -6.19 -7.36 -15.93
N ALA A 204 -7.49 -7.65 -16.06
CA ALA A 204 -7.99 -9.02 -16.09
C ALA A 204 -7.45 -9.81 -17.28
N GLU A 205 -6.87 -11.00 -17.09
CA GLU A 205 -6.23 -11.76 -18.19
C GLU A 205 -7.20 -12.19 -19.30
N LYS A 206 -8.49 -12.37 -18.97
CA LYS A 206 -9.56 -12.86 -19.86
C LYS A 206 -10.77 -11.91 -19.82
N ASN A 207 -11.71 -12.10 -20.74
CA ASN A 207 -12.99 -11.39 -20.81
C ASN A 207 -12.87 -9.85 -20.96
N ARG A 208 -11.83 -9.33 -21.62
CA ARG A 208 -11.69 -7.89 -21.89
C ARG A 208 -11.31 -7.63 -23.35
N GLU A 209 -11.76 -6.52 -23.91
CA GLU A 209 -11.32 -6.02 -25.22
C GLU A 209 -10.24 -4.93 -25.07
N LEU A 210 -10.28 -4.16 -23.98
CA LEU A 210 -9.35 -3.06 -23.72
C LEU A 210 -8.70 -3.18 -22.34
N ASN A 211 -7.60 -2.45 -22.14
CA ASN A 211 -6.94 -2.31 -20.86
C ASN A 211 -7.35 -0.99 -20.19
N TRP A 212 -7.41 -1.01 -18.87
CA TRP A 212 -7.15 0.19 -18.11
C TRP A 212 -5.69 0.59 -18.25
N ILE A 213 -5.46 1.84 -18.61
CA ILE A 213 -4.14 2.39 -18.90
C ILE A 213 -3.78 3.46 -17.88
N ARG A 214 -2.59 3.36 -17.30
CA ARG A 214 -2.05 4.42 -16.46
C ARG A 214 -1.58 5.57 -17.36
N MET A 215 -2.10 6.78 -17.16
CA MET A 215 -1.84 7.92 -18.02
C MET A 215 -1.39 9.15 -17.24
N ARG A 216 -0.77 10.10 -17.95
CA ARG A 216 -0.37 11.42 -17.48
C ARG A 216 -0.85 12.47 -18.48
N GLY A 217 -1.16 13.68 -18.04
CA GLY A 217 -1.11 14.88 -18.90
C GLY A 217 -2.43 15.38 -19.49
N ASP A 218 -3.47 14.55 -19.60
CA ASP A 218 -4.73 14.96 -20.24
C ASP A 218 -5.73 15.60 -19.27
N ALA A 219 -5.60 15.26 -17.99
CA ALA A 219 -6.28 15.89 -16.87
C ALA A 219 -5.25 16.20 -15.79
N ALA A 220 -5.47 17.27 -15.03
CA ALA A 220 -4.82 17.36 -13.72
C ALA A 220 -5.31 16.16 -12.91
N ASP A 221 -4.37 15.30 -12.53
CA ASP A 221 -4.55 14.14 -11.64
C ASP A 221 -5.17 14.56 -10.29
N ASN A 222 -5.77 13.66 -9.51
CA ASN A 222 -6.36 14.04 -8.22
C ASN A 222 -5.36 13.93 -7.07
N THR A 223 -4.55 12.88 -7.04
CA THR A 223 -3.51 12.64 -6.03
C THR A 223 -2.57 13.82 -5.94
N LEU A 224 -2.00 14.13 -7.10
CA LEU A 224 -1.29 15.33 -7.32
C LEU A 224 -2.39 16.39 -7.50
N GLY A 225 -2.92 16.71 -8.67
CA GLY A 225 -3.57 18.01 -8.94
C GLY A 225 -2.77 18.82 -9.94
N THR A 226 -1.86 18.14 -10.63
CA THR A 226 -1.04 18.64 -11.72
C THR A 226 -1.21 17.71 -12.91
N ASN A 227 -0.95 18.21 -14.11
CA ASN A 227 -0.89 17.40 -15.32
C ASN A 227 0.30 16.41 -15.30
N TYR A 228 1.18 16.50 -14.30
CA TYR A 228 2.26 15.56 -14.05
C TYR A 228 1.87 14.41 -13.09
N GLY A 229 0.70 14.43 -12.47
CA GLY A 229 0.23 13.24 -11.76
C GLY A 229 -0.26 12.18 -12.74
N THR A 230 -0.49 10.99 -12.22
CA THR A 230 -0.89 9.85 -13.02
C THR A 230 -2.07 9.15 -12.39
N TYR A 231 -3.08 8.94 -13.22
CA TYR A 231 -4.33 8.27 -12.87
C TYR A 231 -4.54 7.07 -13.79
N LEU A 232 -5.53 6.26 -13.47
CA LEU A 232 -6.00 5.21 -14.33
C LEU A 232 -7.03 5.74 -15.32
N ALA A 233 -6.92 5.37 -16.58
CA ALA A 233 -7.80 5.83 -17.65
C ALA A 233 -8.32 4.66 -18.48
N PHE A 234 -9.55 4.81 -18.95
CA PHE A 234 -10.18 3.95 -19.94
C PHE A 234 -10.65 4.82 -21.11
N ASP A 235 -10.13 4.54 -22.30
CA ASP A 235 -10.51 5.21 -23.53
C ASP A 235 -11.86 4.69 -24.02
N MET A 236 -12.85 5.59 -24.07
CA MET A 236 -14.13 5.33 -24.70
C MET A 236 -13.98 5.60 -26.19
N ILE A 237 -14.05 4.53 -26.97
CA ILE A 237 -13.89 4.58 -28.42
C ILE A 237 -15.27 4.32 -29.04
N SER A 238 -15.64 5.16 -30.01
CA SER A 238 -16.80 4.93 -30.86
C SER A 238 -16.43 3.91 -31.92
N THR A 239 -16.92 2.68 -31.77
CA THR A 239 -16.83 1.68 -32.84
C THR A 239 -18.08 1.77 -33.69
N THR A 240 -17.92 1.95 -35.00
CA THR A 240 -19.02 1.82 -35.98
C THR A 240 -19.59 0.40 -36.05
N THR A 241 -19.02 -0.54 -35.30
CA THR A 241 -19.49 -1.91 -35.09
C THR A 241 -20.22 -2.02 -33.76
N THR A 242 -21.31 -2.79 -33.72
CA THR A 242 -22.23 -2.98 -32.59
C THR A 242 -21.63 -3.68 -31.35
N SER A 243 -20.31 -3.63 -31.14
CA SER A 243 -19.62 -4.26 -30.02
C SER A 243 -19.18 -3.19 -29.02
N SER A 244 -19.83 -3.14 -27.86
CA SER A 244 -19.32 -2.38 -26.71
C SER A 244 -17.90 -2.84 -26.35
N SER A 245 -17.00 -1.92 -26.01
CA SER A 245 -15.65 -2.27 -25.54
C SER A 245 -15.62 -2.34 -24.02
N ARG A 246 -15.09 -3.41 -23.44
CA ARG A 246 -14.98 -3.64 -21.99
C ARG A 246 -13.52 -3.70 -21.55
N ALA A 247 -13.21 -3.02 -20.45
CA ALA A 247 -11.97 -3.17 -19.71
C ALA A 247 -12.28 -3.58 -18.27
N VAL A 248 -11.46 -4.46 -17.70
CA VAL A 248 -11.63 -4.94 -16.31
C VAL A 248 -10.32 -4.80 -15.57
N LEU A 249 -10.34 -4.04 -14.47
CA LEU A 249 -9.26 -3.99 -13.49
C LEU A 249 -9.64 -4.89 -12.31
N ILE A 250 -8.69 -5.67 -11.82
CA ILE A 250 -8.85 -6.59 -10.70
C ILE A 250 -7.98 -6.09 -9.54
N SER A 251 -8.56 -6.06 -8.34
CA SER A 251 -7.81 -5.81 -7.10
C SER A 251 -7.03 -7.05 -6.63
N HIS A 252 -6.17 -6.86 -5.64
CA HIS A 252 -5.68 -7.98 -4.83
C HIS A 252 -6.84 -8.68 -4.09
N ASP A 253 -6.59 -9.91 -3.62
CA ASP A 253 -7.50 -10.65 -2.74
C ASP A 253 -7.69 -9.88 -1.43
N LEU A 254 -8.92 -9.44 -1.19
CA LEU A 254 -9.32 -8.72 0.02
C LEU A 254 -9.99 -9.67 0.99
N ASP A 255 -9.75 -9.46 2.28
CA ASP A 255 -10.37 -10.23 3.35
C ASP A 255 -11.87 -9.93 3.48
N ASN A 256 -12.68 -10.97 3.68
CA ASN A 256 -14.13 -10.92 3.89
C ASN A 256 -14.53 -10.96 5.38
N THR A 257 -13.57 -11.06 6.32
CA THR A 257 -13.89 -11.18 7.75
C THR A 257 -14.27 -9.85 8.42
N ALA A 258 -14.04 -8.73 7.75
CA ALA A 258 -14.31 -7.39 8.25
C ALA A 258 -15.10 -6.55 7.26
N GLN A 259 -15.77 -5.53 7.80
CA GLN A 259 -16.37 -4.46 7.01
C GLN A 259 -15.28 -3.50 6.55
N TYR A 260 -15.33 -3.09 5.29
CA TYR A 260 -14.45 -2.07 4.73
C TYR A 260 -15.23 -0.93 4.10
N CYS A 261 -14.63 0.25 4.06
CA CYS A 261 -15.04 1.33 3.18
C CYS A 261 -14.00 1.50 2.08
N PHE A 262 -14.46 1.36 0.84
CA PHE A 262 -13.66 1.64 -0.34
C PHE A 262 -14.03 3.01 -0.91
N GLU A 263 -13.05 3.89 -0.99
CA GLU A 263 -13.14 5.24 -1.52
C GLU A 263 -12.32 5.34 -2.80
N TYR A 264 -12.82 6.08 -3.78
CA TYR A 264 -12.08 6.36 -5.00
C TYR A 264 -12.54 7.66 -5.63
N TYR A 265 -11.64 8.30 -6.37
CA TYR A 265 -11.96 9.44 -7.19
C TYR A 265 -12.23 9.01 -8.62
N TYR A 266 -13.21 9.65 -9.23
CA TYR A 266 -13.57 9.41 -10.61
C TYR A 266 -13.84 10.72 -11.34
N ARG A 267 -13.51 10.74 -12.62
CA ARG A 267 -13.75 11.86 -13.53
C ARG A 267 -14.04 11.31 -14.91
N ARG A 268 -14.84 12.03 -15.69
CA ARG A 268 -15.06 11.69 -17.09
C ARG A 268 -14.82 12.90 -17.97
N TYR A 269 -14.32 12.64 -19.17
CA TYR A 269 -14.17 13.65 -20.20
C TYR A 269 -14.81 13.19 -21.51
N GLY A 270 -15.34 14.12 -22.30
CA GLY A 270 -15.92 13.86 -23.61
C GLY A 270 -17.40 13.47 -23.60
N ASN A 271 -17.92 13.18 -24.79
CA ASN A 271 -19.35 12.93 -25.05
C ASN A 271 -19.68 11.43 -25.16
N GLY A 272 -18.73 10.55 -24.86
CA GLY A 272 -18.95 9.12 -24.83
C GLY A 272 -20.12 8.76 -23.90
N ILE A 273 -20.70 7.59 -24.10
CA ILE A 273 -21.70 6.92 -23.25
C ILE A 273 -21.10 5.59 -22.83
N GLY A 274 -21.17 5.31 -21.54
CA GLY A 274 -20.49 4.17 -20.95
C GLY A 274 -20.73 4.12 -19.45
N ASN A 275 -20.48 2.96 -18.87
CA ASN A 275 -20.77 2.64 -17.49
C ASN A 275 -19.49 2.22 -16.77
N LEU A 276 -19.42 2.57 -15.48
CA LEU A 276 -18.50 1.93 -14.54
C LEU A 276 -19.31 0.99 -13.67
N ILE A 277 -18.96 -0.28 -13.70
CA ILE A 277 -19.55 -1.32 -12.86
C ILE A 277 -18.46 -1.81 -11.93
N ILE A 278 -18.73 -1.79 -10.63
CA ILE A 278 -17.86 -2.40 -9.64
C ILE A 278 -18.58 -3.62 -9.12
N ASN A 279 -17.98 -4.78 -9.37
CA ASN A 279 -18.45 -6.06 -8.90
C ASN A 279 -17.50 -6.60 -7.82
N ARG A 280 -18.06 -7.40 -6.92
CA ARG A 280 -17.28 -8.25 -6.03
C ARG A 280 -17.31 -9.67 -6.58
N GLU A 281 -16.15 -10.16 -6.98
CA GLU A 281 -15.97 -11.56 -7.37
C GLU A 281 -15.71 -12.39 -6.11
N THR A 282 -16.47 -13.47 -5.96
CA THR A 282 -16.38 -14.35 -4.80
C THR A 282 -16.07 -15.78 -5.22
N PHE A 283 -15.36 -16.47 -4.33
CA PHE A 283 -14.89 -17.82 -4.58
C PHE A 283 -15.70 -18.79 -3.73
N THR A 284 -16.44 -19.68 -4.38
CA THR A 284 -16.97 -20.87 -3.72
C THR A 284 -16.27 -22.12 -4.23
N ASN A 285 -16.23 -23.18 -3.42
CA ASN A 285 -15.57 -24.46 -3.76
C ASN A 285 -15.99 -25.06 -5.11
N THR A 286 -17.08 -24.58 -5.74
CA THR A 286 -17.59 -25.11 -7.01
C THR A 286 -17.85 -24.06 -8.10
N THR A 287 -17.94 -22.76 -7.76
CA THR A 287 -18.36 -21.71 -8.70
C THR A 287 -17.82 -20.33 -8.32
N VAL A 288 -17.43 -19.54 -9.33
CA VAL A 288 -17.12 -18.11 -9.19
C VAL A 288 -18.34 -17.32 -9.62
N TYR A 289 -18.76 -16.32 -8.84
CA TYR A 289 -19.85 -15.42 -9.22
C TYR A 289 -19.57 -13.98 -8.77
N ASP A 290 -20.10 -13.05 -9.55
CA ASP A 290 -19.97 -11.61 -9.36
C ASP A 290 -21.22 -11.05 -8.67
N LEU A 291 -21.00 -10.30 -7.59
CA LEU A 291 -22.04 -9.52 -6.93
C LEU A 291 -21.90 -8.05 -7.31
N LEU A 292 -22.96 -7.45 -7.85
CA LEU A 292 -22.97 -6.02 -8.15
C LEU A 292 -22.86 -5.20 -6.87
N VAL A 293 -21.81 -4.38 -6.80
CA VAL A 293 -21.57 -3.47 -5.67
C VAL A 293 -21.98 -2.05 -6.04
N LYS A 294 -21.59 -1.60 -7.25
CA LYS A 294 -21.88 -0.25 -7.71
C LYS A 294 -22.07 -0.24 -9.22
N HIS A 295 -23.05 0.53 -9.68
CA HIS A 295 -23.25 0.82 -11.10
C HIS A 295 -23.42 2.32 -11.31
N GLU A 296 -22.47 2.92 -12.01
CA GLU A 296 -22.48 4.34 -12.36
C GLU A 296 -22.74 4.49 -13.87
N SER A 297 -23.80 5.22 -14.21
CA SER A 297 -24.23 5.42 -15.60
C SER A 297 -24.60 6.87 -15.96
N LYS A 298 -24.86 7.75 -14.97
CA LYS A 298 -25.47 9.07 -15.22
C LYS A 298 -24.85 10.27 -14.50
N ASP A 299 -23.90 10.09 -13.59
CA ASP A 299 -23.39 11.16 -12.70
C ASP A 299 -22.00 11.71 -13.07
N PHE A 300 -21.62 11.60 -14.32
CA PHE A 300 -20.28 11.89 -14.77
C PHE A 300 -20.08 13.37 -15.08
N THR A 301 -19.17 14.01 -14.35
CA THR A 301 -18.79 15.42 -14.54
C THR A 301 -17.35 15.54 -15.02
N GLU A 302 -17.03 16.66 -15.68
CA GLU A 302 -15.65 17.02 -16.03
C GLU A 302 -14.77 17.39 -14.82
N LYS A 303 -15.30 17.31 -13.59
CA LYS A 303 -14.59 17.51 -12.34
C LYS A 303 -14.43 16.18 -11.62
N TRP A 304 -13.31 16.01 -10.91
CA TRP A 304 -13.11 14.90 -9.99
C TRP A 304 -14.20 14.89 -8.92
N LYS A 305 -14.79 13.72 -8.70
CA LYS A 305 -15.74 13.44 -7.64
C LYS A 305 -15.24 12.23 -6.85
N ILE A 306 -15.52 12.24 -5.56
CA ILE A 306 -15.30 11.08 -4.70
C ILE A 306 -16.56 10.21 -4.68
N ASN A 307 -16.36 8.90 -4.66
CA ASN A 307 -17.40 7.92 -4.35
C ASN A 307 -16.92 7.04 -3.19
N GLN A 308 -17.87 6.50 -2.44
CA GLN A 308 -17.61 5.58 -1.34
C GLN A 308 -18.53 4.38 -1.45
N ILE A 309 -17.99 3.21 -1.13
CA ILE A 309 -18.66 1.93 -1.18
C ILE A 309 -18.44 1.22 0.15
N ALA A 310 -19.54 0.91 0.84
CA ALA A 310 -19.52 0.01 1.99
C ALA A 310 -19.40 -1.43 1.50
N LEU A 311 -18.36 -2.11 1.93
CA LEU A 311 -18.08 -3.52 1.63
C LEU A 311 -18.32 -4.32 2.91
N ASP A 312 -19.57 -4.76 3.07
CA ASP A 312 -19.97 -5.59 4.20
C ASP A 312 -19.47 -7.04 4.04
N PRO A 313 -19.13 -7.72 5.15
CA PRO A 313 -18.82 -9.14 5.16
C PRO A 313 -19.95 -9.95 4.51
N LEU A 314 -19.61 -10.82 3.56
CA LEU A 314 -20.58 -11.77 3.04
C LEU A 314 -20.82 -12.91 4.01
N LEU A 315 -22.10 -13.20 4.24
CA LEU A 315 -22.54 -14.40 4.91
C LEU A 315 -22.53 -15.58 3.94
N ASN A 316 -22.35 -16.79 4.48
CA ASN A 316 -22.44 -18.08 3.77
C ASN A 316 -21.41 -18.27 2.63
N GLN A 317 -20.24 -17.66 2.72
CA GLN A 317 -19.14 -17.93 1.79
C GLN A 317 -18.29 -19.10 2.27
N THR A 318 -17.74 -19.86 1.34
CA THR A 318 -16.76 -20.93 1.62
C THR A 318 -15.33 -20.40 1.62
N SER A 319 -15.07 -19.28 0.92
CA SER A 319 -13.83 -18.52 1.00
C SER A 319 -13.99 -17.29 1.90
N ASN A 320 -12.93 -16.95 2.63
CA ASN A 320 -12.82 -15.72 3.40
C ASN A 320 -12.18 -14.58 2.61
N VAL A 321 -11.99 -14.73 1.29
CA VAL A 321 -11.45 -13.67 0.43
C VAL A 321 -12.35 -13.37 -0.75
N TYR A 322 -12.25 -12.15 -1.27
CA TYR A 322 -12.94 -11.69 -2.48
C TYR A 322 -12.07 -10.69 -3.26
N ARG A 323 -12.44 -10.41 -4.50
CA ARG A 323 -11.81 -9.36 -5.31
C ARG A 323 -12.80 -8.32 -5.77
N LEU A 324 -12.32 -7.10 -5.98
CA LEU A 324 -13.07 -6.05 -6.64
C LEU A 324 -12.72 -6.03 -8.13
N LEU A 325 -13.74 -6.09 -8.97
CA LEU A 325 -13.65 -5.96 -10.42
C LEU A 325 -14.17 -4.58 -10.81
N PHE A 326 -13.32 -3.74 -11.40
CA PHE A 326 -13.69 -2.42 -11.92
C PHE A 326 -13.84 -2.52 -13.44
N GLU A 327 -15.09 -2.61 -13.87
CA GLU A 327 -15.45 -2.81 -15.26
C GLU A 327 -15.88 -1.50 -15.89
N ALA A 328 -15.13 -1.04 -16.89
CA ALA A 328 -15.54 0.06 -17.74
C ALA A 328 -16.10 -0.50 -19.05
N ILE A 329 -17.30 -0.03 -19.42
CA ILE A 329 -17.96 -0.40 -20.68
C ILE A 329 -18.16 0.86 -21.50
N SER A 330 -17.59 0.90 -22.71
CA SER A 330 -17.88 1.92 -23.72
C SER A 330 -19.05 1.46 -24.59
N ILE A 331 -20.11 2.26 -24.67
CA ILE A 331 -21.31 1.98 -25.46
C ILE A 331 -21.28 2.77 -26.77
N ASP A 332 -21.05 4.09 -26.70
CA ASP A 332 -21.02 4.97 -27.87
C ASP A 332 -20.18 6.24 -27.60
N GLY A 333 -19.86 7.00 -28.63
CA GLY A 333 -19.16 8.28 -28.57
C GLY A 333 -17.69 8.17 -28.16
N THR A 334 -17.06 9.32 -27.94
CA THR A 334 -15.64 9.42 -27.61
C THR A 334 -15.44 10.15 -26.28
N GLY A 335 -14.53 9.63 -25.47
CA GLY A 335 -14.27 10.19 -24.15
C GLY A 335 -13.32 9.33 -23.35
N ARG A 336 -13.16 9.66 -22.07
CA ARG A 336 -12.37 8.88 -21.13
C ARG A 336 -13.06 8.79 -19.79
N LEU A 337 -13.00 7.61 -19.17
CA LEU A 337 -13.26 7.43 -17.76
C LEU A 337 -11.93 7.38 -17.02
N LEU A 338 -11.79 8.23 -16.02
CA LEU A 338 -10.59 8.36 -15.21
C LEU A 338 -10.91 7.94 -13.78
N LEU A 339 -10.03 7.15 -13.18
CA LEU A 339 -10.09 6.69 -11.80
C LEU A 339 -8.77 7.02 -11.11
N ASP A 340 -8.83 7.43 -9.86
CA ASP A 340 -7.66 7.80 -9.09
C ASP A 340 -7.89 7.61 -7.57
N ASP A 341 -6.82 7.67 -6.78
CA ASP A 341 -6.85 7.70 -5.32
C ASP A 341 -7.71 6.59 -4.69
N PHE A 342 -7.42 5.35 -5.03
CA PHE A 342 -8.06 4.19 -4.42
C PHE A 342 -7.64 4.08 -2.97
N LYS A 343 -8.62 3.95 -2.07
CA LYS A 343 -8.39 3.86 -0.65
C LYS A 343 -9.35 2.89 0.00
N LEU A 344 -8.81 1.86 0.65
CA LEU A 344 -9.53 0.90 1.46
C LEU A 344 -9.28 1.21 2.94
N THR A 345 -10.36 1.39 3.69
CA THR A 345 -10.29 1.65 5.14
C THR A 345 -11.12 0.62 5.90
N TYR A 346 -10.63 0.24 7.08
CA TYR A 346 -11.34 -0.70 7.95
C TYR A 346 -12.55 -0.01 8.60
N GLY A 347 -13.69 -0.70 8.61
CA GLY A 347 -14.93 -0.25 9.23
C GLY A 347 -15.96 0.35 8.26
N PRO A 348 -17.06 0.90 8.80
CA PRO A 348 -18.12 1.49 7.98
C PRO A 348 -17.61 2.74 7.26
N CYS A 349 -18.21 3.05 6.11
CA CYS A 349 -17.88 4.30 5.43
C CYS A 349 -18.16 5.50 6.32
N PRO A 350 -17.20 6.44 6.45
CA PRO A 350 -17.51 7.71 7.07
C PRO A 350 -18.63 8.35 6.25
N SER A 351 -19.46 9.19 6.88
CA SER A 351 -20.36 10.02 6.09
C SER A 351 -19.50 10.75 5.06
N LEU A 352 -19.76 10.54 3.76
CA LEU A 352 -19.13 11.26 2.66
C LEU A 352 -18.98 12.71 3.13
N PRO A 353 -17.77 13.29 3.08
CA PRO A 353 -17.60 14.66 3.51
C PRO A 353 -18.63 15.44 2.72
N SER A 354 -19.65 15.92 3.43
CA SER A 354 -20.50 16.93 2.83
C SER A 354 -19.51 18.04 2.46
N ASN A 355 -19.77 18.80 1.40
CA ASN A 355 -18.96 20.00 1.17
C ASN A 355 -18.99 20.96 2.39
N CYS A 356 -19.72 20.61 3.45
CA CYS A 356 -19.54 21.00 4.85
C CYS A 356 -18.68 20.02 5.66
N SER A 357 -17.49 20.47 6.06
CA SER A 357 -16.77 19.86 7.18
C SER A 357 -17.19 20.47 8.51
N ILE A 358 -17.36 21.79 8.55
CA ILE A 358 -17.81 22.53 9.73
C ILE A 358 -18.86 23.56 9.30
N GLU A 359 -19.92 23.69 10.09
CA GLU A 359 -20.81 24.85 10.02
C GLU A 359 -20.46 25.84 11.13
N CYS A 360 -20.16 27.07 10.76
CA CYS A 360 -19.82 28.12 11.71
C CYS A 360 -20.29 29.48 11.20
N ASN A 361 -20.33 30.47 12.10
CA ASN A 361 -20.60 31.84 11.68
C ASN A 361 -19.31 32.41 11.08
N THR A 362 -19.41 32.99 9.90
CA THR A 362 -18.30 33.68 9.23
C THR A 362 -18.41 35.19 9.42
N SER A 363 -17.37 35.93 9.04
CA SER A 363 -17.34 37.40 9.12
C SER A 363 -18.43 38.11 8.32
N SER A 364 -19.13 37.40 7.42
CA SER A 364 -20.34 37.88 6.72
C SER A 364 -21.63 37.79 7.54
N GLY A 365 -21.58 37.30 8.79
CA GLY A 365 -22.71 37.29 9.72
C GLY A 365 -23.74 36.19 9.50
N THR A 366 -23.46 35.22 8.64
CA THR A 366 -24.33 34.06 8.35
C THR A 366 -23.65 32.77 8.76
N ARG A 367 -24.45 31.77 9.17
CA ARG A 367 -23.96 30.41 9.40
C ARG A 367 -23.64 29.79 8.05
N GLN A 368 -22.35 29.68 7.76
CA GLN A 368 -21.83 29.19 6.49
C GLN A 368 -21.14 27.86 6.68
N CYS A 369 -21.18 27.11 5.60
CA CYS A 369 -20.59 25.80 5.45
C CYS A 369 -19.12 25.92 5.01
N ILE A 370 -18.18 25.49 5.85
CA ILE A 370 -16.75 25.48 5.55
C ILE A 370 -16.37 24.15 4.90
N PRO A 371 -15.86 24.16 3.66
CA PRO A 371 -15.45 22.94 2.97
C PRO A 371 -14.15 22.38 3.54
N THR A 372 -13.91 21.09 3.33
CA THR A 372 -12.77 20.35 3.91
C THR A 372 -11.42 20.93 3.55
N ASN A 373 -11.28 21.52 2.36
CA ASN A 373 -10.05 22.16 1.89
C ASN A 373 -9.76 23.52 2.55
N LYS A 374 -10.69 24.01 3.36
CA LYS A 374 -10.59 25.22 4.18
C LYS A 374 -10.63 24.88 5.68
N VAL A 375 -10.55 23.60 6.02
CA VAL A 375 -10.33 23.12 7.38
C VAL A 375 -8.87 22.66 7.48
N CYS A 376 -8.19 23.13 8.51
CA CYS A 376 -6.75 22.96 8.70
C CYS A 376 -5.91 23.57 7.55
N ASP A 377 -6.30 24.76 7.10
CA ASP A 377 -5.62 25.48 6.01
C ASP A 377 -4.74 26.66 6.46
N PHE A 378 -4.52 26.80 7.76
CA PHE A 378 -3.83 27.89 8.44
C PHE A 378 -4.53 29.26 8.34
N ASN A 379 -5.75 29.32 7.78
CA ASN A 379 -6.57 30.53 7.74
C ASN A 379 -7.81 30.34 8.63
N ILE A 380 -8.14 31.36 9.40
CA ILE A 380 -9.35 31.37 10.23
C ILE A 380 -10.51 31.82 9.35
N ASP A 381 -11.32 30.88 8.86
CA ASP A 381 -12.55 31.15 8.12
C ASP A 381 -13.76 31.25 9.06
N CYS A 382 -13.77 30.50 10.17
CA CYS A 382 -14.79 30.66 11.21
C CYS A 382 -14.49 31.84 12.14
N LEU A 383 -15.50 32.61 12.56
CA LEU A 383 -15.34 33.72 13.52
C LEU A 383 -14.64 33.32 14.82
N ASN A 384 -14.84 32.08 15.27
CA ASN A 384 -14.25 31.53 16.49
C ASN A 384 -12.99 30.68 16.24
N GLY A 385 -12.54 30.54 14.98
CA GLY A 385 -11.44 29.66 14.59
C GLY A 385 -11.69 28.17 14.84
N ASP A 386 -12.95 27.74 14.89
CA ASP A 386 -13.31 26.33 15.13
C ASP A 386 -12.77 25.37 14.05
N ASP A 387 -12.65 25.87 12.82
CA ASP A 387 -12.04 25.21 11.66
C ASP A 387 -10.55 24.92 11.84
N GLU A 388 -9.82 25.76 12.59
CA GLU A 388 -8.37 25.62 12.77
C GLU A 388 -7.99 25.08 14.17
N ARG A 389 -8.93 25.01 15.12
CA ARG A 389 -8.64 24.70 16.52
C ARG A 389 -8.13 23.28 16.77
N LEU A 390 -8.61 22.28 16.01
CA LEU A 390 -8.29 20.86 16.21
C LEU A 390 -7.33 20.30 15.14
N CYS A 391 -6.54 21.18 14.53
CA CYS A 391 -5.59 20.83 13.47
C CYS A 391 -4.20 20.43 13.99
N GLY A 392 -3.99 20.53 15.31
CA GLY A 392 -2.74 20.10 15.93
C GLY A 392 -1.55 21.03 15.65
N TYR A 393 -1.82 22.31 15.36
CA TYR A 393 -0.79 23.33 15.12
C TYR A 393 0.02 23.69 16.35
N ASP A 394 -0.60 23.62 17.52
CA ASP A 394 0.00 23.84 18.82
C ASP A 394 -0.57 22.78 19.76
N CYS A 395 0.16 21.69 19.91
CA CYS A 395 -0.25 20.52 20.69
C CYS A 395 0.78 20.17 21.74
N ASN A 396 0.47 20.56 22.97
CA ASN A 396 1.22 20.26 24.19
C ASN A 396 0.65 19.09 24.99
N PHE A 397 -0.30 18.36 24.40
CA PHE A 397 -0.98 17.21 24.98
C PHE A 397 -1.70 17.40 26.34
N GLU A 398 -1.76 18.59 26.93
CA GLU A 398 -2.32 18.79 28.28
C GLU A 398 -3.82 18.56 28.38
N ARG A 399 -4.57 18.90 27.33
CA ARG A 399 -6.04 18.80 27.31
C ARG A 399 -6.57 17.65 26.44
N GLY A 400 -5.71 16.98 25.70
CA GLY A 400 -6.08 15.93 24.74
C GLY A 400 -4.97 15.68 23.72
N GLN A 401 -5.27 14.93 22.66
CA GLN A 401 -4.29 14.57 21.62
C GLN A 401 -4.30 15.50 20.39
N CYS A 402 -5.08 16.58 20.39
CA CYS A 402 -5.19 17.53 19.28
C CYS A 402 -5.42 16.87 17.91
N ASN A 403 -6.26 15.83 17.88
CA ASN A 403 -6.54 14.96 16.72
C ASN A 403 -5.33 14.22 16.12
N TYR A 404 -4.20 14.15 16.83
CA TYR A 404 -3.18 13.17 16.52
C TYR A 404 -3.71 11.76 16.85
N THR A 405 -3.61 10.87 15.88
CA THR A 405 -4.13 9.50 15.96
C THR A 405 -3.00 8.50 15.83
N ASP A 406 -2.95 7.55 16.75
CA ASP A 406 -2.09 6.38 16.59
C ASP A 406 -2.69 5.45 15.52
N SER A 407 -1.86 5.03 14.57
CA SER A 407 -2.23 4.11 13.48
C SER A 407 -1.39 2.83 13.50
N SER A 408 -0.82 2.52 14.67
CA SER A 408 0.10 1.40 14.85
C SER A 408 -0.64 0.06 14.87
N VAL A 409 0.01 -0.99 14.37
CA VAL A 409 -0.49 -2.37 14.48
C VAL A 409 0.22 -3.07 15.63
N GLY A 410 -0.53 -3.71 16.52
CA GLY A 410 0.02 -4.46 17.66
C GLY A 410 0.04 -3.67 18.98
N LEU A 411 0.95 -4.05 19.88
CA LEU A 411 1.01 -3.52 21.24
C LEU A 411 1.98 -2.33 21.40
N TYR A 412 2.94 -2.19 20.48
CA TYR A 412 3.87 -1.07 20.44
C TYR A 412 3.20 0.12 19.73
N LYS A 413 2.59 1.01 20.52
CA LYS A 413 1.77 2.12 20.04
C LYS A 413 1.99 3.39 20.84
N TRP A 414 1.73 4.52 20.20
CA TRP A 414 1.72 5.83 20.85
C TRP A 414 0.57 5.93 21.83
N ARG A 415 0.86 6.49 23.00
CA ARG A 415 -0.14 6.77 24.01
C ARG A 415 0.16 8.07 24.72
N ARG A 416 -0.91 8.78 25.05
CA ARG A 416 -0.84 9.94 25.93
C ARG A 416 -0.59 9.46 27.36
N GLN A 417 0.44 9.98 27.99
CA GLN A 417 0.91 9.55 29.31
C GLN A 417 1.06 10.76 30.22
N ARG A 418 0.55 10.67 31.45
CA ARG A 418 0.85 11.63 32.50
C ARG A 418 2.26 11.40 33.01
N ALA A 419 2.99 12.47 33.30
CA ALA A 419 4.32 12.47 33.91
C ALA A 419 4.32 11.94 35.37
N ASP A 420 3.95 10.67 35.59
CA ASP A 420 3.82 10.06 36.93
C ASP A 420 5.01 9.14 37.27
N LEU A 421 5.43 9.19 38.55
CA LEU A 421 6.46 8.34 39.15
C LEU A 421 6.10 6.85 39.10
N SER A 422 4.81 6.49 39.06
CA SER A 422 4.35 5.09 39.04
C SER A 422 4.69 4.32 37.76
N VAL A 423 4.98 5.01 36.65
CA VAL A 423 5.38 4.42 35.36
C VAL A 423 6.90 4.28 35.24
N SER A 424 7.67 4.84 36.19
CA SER A 424 9.13 4.89 36.18
C SER A 424 9.84 3.65 36.75
N SER A 425 9.16 2.51 36.88
CA SER A 425 9.78 1.29 37.42
C SER A 425 11.04 0.83 36.66
N THR A 426 11.29 1.39 35.46
CA THR A 426 12.42 1.09 34.58
C THR A 426 13.35 2.29 34.25
N ASN A 427 13.27 3.42 34.99
CA ASN A 427 14.19 4.58 34.90
C ASN A 427 14.40 5.23 33.50
N SER A 428 13.54 4.95 32.52
CA SER A 428 13.75 5.36 31.12
C SER A 428 12.65 6.26 30.54
N SER A 429 11.62 6.62 31.31
CA SER A 429 10.57 7.57 30.88
C SER A 429 10.84 8.98 31.40
N PRO A 430 10.42 10.05 30.70
CA PRO A 430 10.49 11.41 31.23
C PRO A 430 9.67 11.52 32.52
N LEU A 431 10.34 11.89 33.61
CA LEU A 431 9.68 12.09 34.91
C LEU A 431 8.86 13.37 34.93
N ILE A 432 9.31 14.38 34.18
CA ILE A 432 8.72 15.71 34.16
C ILE A 432 8.30 16.00 32.72
N ASP A 433 7.07 16.46 32.58
CA ASP A 433 6.51 16.97 31.34
C ASP A 433 7.20 18.26 30.88
N HIS A 434 7.44 18.43 29.57
CA HIS A 434 8.19 19.57 29.06
C HIS A 434 7.37 20.86 29.17
N THR A 435 6.10 20.80 28.77
CA THR A 435 5.17 21.95 28.77
C THR A 435 5.03 22.61 30.15
N THR A 436 4.68 21.80 31.15
CA THR A 436 4.33 22.26 32.50
C THR A 436 5.51 22.29 33.45
N LEU A 437 6.64 21.67 33.07
CA LEU A 437 7.79 21.41 33.94
C LEU A 437 7.37 20.74 35.25
N SER A 438 6.34 19.87 35.19
CA SER A 438 5.74 19.23 36.36
C SER A 438 5.55 17.72 36.22
N LEU A 439 5.32 17.04 37.34
CA LEU A 439 4.89 15.62 37.41
C LEU A 439 3.38 15.45 37.07
N ASN A 440 2.71 16.52 36.67
CA ASN A 440 1.26 16.50 36.41
C ASN A 440 0.90 16.76 34.95
N GLY A 441 1.88 17.14 34.12
CA GLY A 441 1.67 17.33 32.69
C GLY A 441 1.61 16.03 31.91
N TYR A 442 1.40 16.15 30.61
CA TYR A 442 1.14 15.05 29.70
C TYR A 442 1.94 15.17 28.42
N TYR A 443 2.48 14.06 27.98
CA TYR A 443 3.20 13.93 26.71
C TYR A 443 2.74 12.67 25.97
N MET A 444 3.18 12.52 24.72
CA MET A 444 3.01 11.27 23.98
C MET A 444 4.26 10.41 24.14
N ILE A 445 4.07 9.11 24.38
CA ILE A 445 5.18 8.16 24.57
C ILE A 445 4.86 6.82 23.92
N VAL A 446 5.91 6.10 23.53
CA VAL A 446 5.83 4.68 23.21
C VAL A 446 6.60 3.90 24.26
N LEU A 447 5.95 2.90 24.85
CA LEU A 447 6.58 2.02 25.82
C LEU A 447 6.98 0.70 25.19
N THR A 448 8.16 0.21 25.55
CA THR A 448 8.65 -1.10 25.16
C THR A 448 8.04 -2.21 26.02
N ASN A 449 7.45 -3.21 25.36
CA ASN A 449 7.05 -4.51 25.92
C ASN A 449 8.15 -5.56 25.72
N ASN A 450 8.16 -6.65 26.48
CA ASN A 450 9.22 -7.67 26.39
C ASN A 450 8.95 -8.75 25.32
N ASP A 451 7.77 -8.77 24.70
CA ASP A 451 7.27 -9.96 24.00
C ASP A 451 7.60 -9.98 22.49
N THR A 452 7.99 -8.85 21.90
CA THR A 452 8.11 -8.65 20.45
C THR A 452 9.39 -7.89 20.06
N ILE A 453 9.97 -8.24 18.91
CA ILE A 453 11.18 -7.64 18.33
C ILE A 453 10.82 -7.08 16.94
N ASP A 454 11.29 -5.88 16.60
CA ASP A 454 11.06 -5.18 15.32
C ASP A 454 9.62 -4.70 15.07
N GLU A 455 9.08 -3.93 16.03
CA GLU A 455 7.78 -3.25 15.88
C GLU A 455 7.96 -1.75 15.63
N ARG A 456 6.94 -1.12 15.00
CA ARG A 456 6.89 0.33 14.79
C ARG A 456 5.60 0.92 15.30
N ALA A 457 5.70 2.16 15.78
CA ALA A 457 4.54 2.95 16.17
C ALA A 457 4.45 4.23 15.32
N HIS A 458 3.24 4.56 14.90
CA HIS A 458 2.92 5.65 13.98
C HIS A 458 1.92 6.62 14.63
N LEU A 459 2.35 7.85 14.89
CA LEU A 459 1.46 8.93 15.32
C LEU A 459 1.21 9.89 14.17
N LEU A 460 -0.01 9.88 13.64
CA LEU A 460 -0.40 10.68 12.49
C LEU A 460 -0.99 12.02 12.93
N SER A 461 -0.58 13.11 12.28
CA SER A 461 -1.26 14.39 12.37
C SER A 461 -2.63 14.36 11.69
N PRO A 462 -3.51 15.33 11.98
CA PRO A 462 -4.63 15.67 11.11
C PRO A 462 -4.18 15.95 9.67
N LEU A 463 -5.13 15.92 8.72
CA LEU A 463 -4.86 16.31 7.34
C LEU A 463 -4.69 17.83 7.30
N LEU A 464 -3.46 18.28 7.06
CA LEU A 464 -3.14 19.69 6.89
C LEU A 464 -3.26 20.06 5.42
N GLN A 465 -3.60 21.30 5.08
CA GLN A 465 -3.75 21.74 3.69
C GLN A 465 -2.42 22.25 3.12
N GLN A 466 -2.34 23.52 2.70
CA GLN A 466 -1.14 24.07 2.08
C GLN A 466 -0.19 24.68 3.11
N SER A 467 1.11 24.54 2.89
CA SER A 467 2.14 25.15 3.75
C SER A 467 2.89 26.27 3.02
N SER A 468 3.38 27.25 3.78
CA SER A 468 4.21 28.34 3.26
C SER A 468 5.64 27.86 2.92
N ALA A 469 6.40 28.65 2.16
CA ALA A 469 7.80 28.31 1.85
C ALA A 469 8.71 28.29 3.10
N THR A 470 8.28 28.96 4.17
CA THR A 470 8.95 29.07 5.47
C THR A 470 8.37 28.12 6.50
N CYS A 471 7.52 27.17 6.10
CA CYS A 471 6.87 26.26 7.04
C CYS A 471 7.87 25.31 7.71
N GLU A 472 7.82 25.30 9.03
CA GLU A 472 8.65 24.51 9.94
C GLU A 472 7.77 23.85 10.99
N LEU A 473 8.04 22.57 11.21
CA LEU A 473 7.51 21.82 12.32
C LEU A 473 8.56 21.79 13.43
N THR A 474 8.17 22.15 14.64
CA THR A 474 9.02 22.01 15.83
C THR A 474 8.32 21.16 16.87
N PHE A 475 9.09 20.40 17.62
CA PHE A 475 8.57 19.57 18.71
C PHE A 475 9.70 19.27 19.68
N TYR A 476 9.36 18.90 20.91
CA TYR A 476 10.31 18.38 21.87
C TYR A 476 10.28 16.85 21.87
N TYR A 477 11.45 16.25 22.02
CA TYR A 477 11.59 14.81 22.13
C TYR A 477 12.47 14.42 23.29
N TYR A 478 12.25 13.22 23.79
CA TYR A 478 13.04 12.61 24.85
C TYR A 478 13.28 11.15 24.46
N MET A 479 14.55 10.75 24.46
CA MET A 479 14.98 9.45 23.98
C MET A 479 16.06 8.89 24.90
N THR A 480 15.71 7.94 25.77
CA THR A 480 16.68 7.31 26.67
C THR A 480 16.40 5.82 26.85
N GLY A 481 17.44 5.09 27.23
CA GLY A 481 17.37 3.67 27.51
C GLY A 481 18.44 2.86 26.78
N ILE A 482 18.25 1.54 26.76
CA ILE A 482 19.17 0.58 26.14
C ILE A 482 18.61 0.19 24.77
N ASN A 483 19.45 0.26 23.73
CA ASN A 483 19.08 0.03 22.32
C ASN A 483 17.92 0.93 21.85
N VAL A 484 17.93 2.20 22.26
CA VAL A 484 17.09 3.22 21.64
C VAL A 484 17.45 3.26 20.15
N ASP A 485 16.50 2.92 19.29
CA ASP A 485 16.74 2.89 17.85
C ASP A 485 16.52 4.27 17.27
N ARG A 486 15.35 4.52 16.66
CA ARG A 486 15.13 5.72 15.84
C ARG A 486 13.79 6.38 16.11
N LEU A 487 13.81 7.70 16.19
CA LEU A 487 12.66 8.58 16.00
C LEU A 487 12.81 9.29 14.66
N GLN A 488 11.81 9.19 13.81
CA GLN A 488 11.81 9.85 12.51
C GLN A 488 10.46 10.51 12.21
N VAL A 489 10.52 11.55 11.38
CA VAL A 489 9.34 12.28 10.91
C VAL A 489 9.19 12.02 9.42
N LEU A 490 8.06 11.44 9.04
CA LEU A 490 7.70 11.18 7.65
C LEU A 490 6.66 12.19 7.20
N LEU A 491 6.91 12.81 6.04
CA LEU A 491 5.96 13.63 5.32
C LEU A 491 5.15 12.73 4.38
N LEU A 492 3.84 12.71 4.56
CA LEU A 492 2.90 11.94 3.76
C LEU A 492 2.13 12.87 2.82
N VAL A 493 2.31 12.71 1.50
CA VAL A 493 1.58 13.44 0.45
C VAL A 493 1.07 12.42 -0.57
N GLY A 494 -0.25 12.20 -0.63
CA GLY A 494 -0.81 11.07 -1.40
C GLY A 494 -0.31 9.72 -0.83
N SER A 495 0.18 8.81 -1.67
CA SER A 495 0.90 7.59 -1.22
C SER A 495 2.39 7.84 -0.92
N GLN A 496 2.91 9.01 -1.27
CA GLN A 496 4.33 9.28 -1.11
C GLN A 496 4.64 9.54 0.36
N SER A 497 5.53 8.71 0.90
CA SER A 497 6.11 8.89 2.22
C SER A 497 7.57 9.28 2.06
N SER A 498 7.94 10.45 2.57
CA SER A 498 9.30 10.98 2.53
C SER A 498 9.81 11.24 3.94
N ARG A 499 10.94 10.67 4.31
CA ARG A 499 11.57 10.97 5.61
C ARG A 499 12.24 12.34 5.59
N ILE A 500 11.72 13.24 6.40
CA ILE A 500 12.17 14.65 6.48
C ILE A 500 12.99 14.95 7.74
N TYR A 501 12.95 14.05 8.73
CA TYR A 501 13.79 14.12 9.93
C TYR A 501 14.08 12.72 10.47
N SER A 502 15.23 12.52 11.10
CA SER A 502 15.61 11.28 11.75
C SER A 502 16.66 11.53 12.82
N ILE A 503 16.49 10.91 13.98
CA ILE A 503 17.46 10.88 15.06
C ILE A 503 17.54 9.46 15.63
N GLU A 504 18.73 9.04 16.01
CA GLU A 504 19.00 7.67 16.47
C GLU A 504 19.73 7.65 17.81
N GLY A 505 19.60 6.54 18.53
CA GLY A 505 20.35 6.29 19.75
C GLY A 505 19.80 7.04 20.96
N ASN A 506 20.47 6.83 22.09
CA ASN A 506 20.15 7.48 23.35
C ASN A 506 20.61 8.95 23.32
N GLN A 507 19.72 9.86 23.69
CA GLN A 507 19.89 11.32 23.67
C GLN A 507 20.04 11.90 25.09
N ASN A 508 20.38 11.06 26.07
CA ASN A 508 20.45 11.38 27.50
C ASN A 508 19.08 11.66 28.12
N ASN A 509 19.04 11.76 29.44
CA ASN A 509 17.84 11.97 30.24
C ASN A 509 17.43 13.46 30.25
N GLN A 510 17.11 14.04 29.08
CA GLN A 510 16.61 15.41 28.96
C GLN A 510 15.74 15.59 27.70
N TRP A 511 14.87 16.60 27.73
CA TRP A 511 14.09 17.01 26.57
C TRP A 511 14.95 17.82 25.60
N HIS A 512 14.82 17.54 24.31
CA HIS A 512 15.53 18.21 23.22
C HIS A 512 14.54 18.77 22.21
N LYS A 513 14.85 19.93 21.63
CA LYS A 513 14.03 20.53 20.59
C LYS A 513 14.47 20.03 19.20
N ALA A 514 13.53 19.50 18.43
CA ALA A 514 13.69 19.23 17.01
C ALA A 514 13.07 20.35 16.17
N VAL A 515 13.68 20.63 15.02
CA VAL A 515 13.18 21.57 14.01
C VAL A 515 13.25 20.88 12.65
N VAL A 516 12.11 20.73 11.99
CA VAL A 516 11.96 20.04 10.72
C VAL A 516 11.46 21.03 9.68
N LYS A 517 12.25 21.22 8.62
CA LYS A 517 11.89 22.13 7.52
C LYS A 517 10.93 21.42 6.58
N ILE A 518 9.69 21.89 6.51
CA ILE A 518 8.65 21.35 5.63
C ILE A 518 8.70 22.05 4.28
N GLY A 519 8.82 23.37 4.30
CA GLY A 519 8.79 24.19 3.09
C GLY A 519 7.41 24.22 2.43
N ARG A 520 7.36 24.70 1.18
CA ARG A 520 6.12 24.93 0.44
C ARG A 520 5.51 23.62 -0.03
N LEU A 521 4.30 23.31 0.44
CA LEU A 521 3.45 22.24 -0.06
C LEU A 521 2.16 22.84 -0.61
N TYR A 522 1.83 22.49 -1.85
CA TYR A 522 0.62 22.95 -2.53
C TYR A 522 -0.54 21.97 -2.39
N ARG A 523 -0.35 20.89 -1.61
CA ARG A 523 -1.30 19.79 -1.45
C ARG A 523 -1.51 19.47 0.01
N PRO A 524 -2.67 18.90 0.36
CA PRO A 524 -2.87 18.39 1.69
C PRO A 524 -1.83 17.32 2.04
N PHE A 525 -1.37 17.32 3.28
CA PHE A 525 -0.33 16.43 3.75
C PHE A 525 -0.56 16.03 5.20
N ARG A 526 0.11 14.95 5.62
CA ARG A 526 0.18 14.55 7.03
C ARG A 526 1.63 14.39 7.46
N ILE A 527 1.84 14.52 8.76
CA ILE A 527 3.08 14.14 9.41
C ILE A 527 2.86 12.85 10.17
N ASN A 528 3.79 11.90 10.02
CA ASN A 528 3.86 10.71 10.83
C ASN A 528 5.12 10.75 11.70
N PHE A 529 4.94 10.75 13.02
CA PHE A 529 6.02 10.44 13.95
C PHE A 529 6.16 8.93 14.04
N ASP A 530 7.15 8.41 13.32
CA ASP A 530 7.46 6.99 13.25
C ASP A 530 8.60 6.67 14.23
N VAL A 531 8.38 5.68 15.08
CA VAL A 531 9.42 5.12 15.94
C VAL A 531 9.55 3.64 15.71
N ARG A 532 10.77 3.13 15.79
CA ARG A 532 11.10 1.73 15.61
C ARG A 532 11.72 1.14 16.87
N LYS A 533 11.46 -0.14 17.12
CA LYS A 533 12.03 -0.92 18.23
C LYS A 533 12.76 -2.14 17.68
N ILE A 534 14.08 -2.21 17.80
CA ILE A 534 14.90 -3.33 17.29
C ILE A 534 15.20 -4.44 18.30
N ALA A 535 14.82 -4.27 19.57
CA ALA A 535 15.10 -5.24 20.64
C ALA A 535 14.07 -5.17 21.77
N ALA A 536 13.94 -6.25 22.53
CA ALA A 536 13.11 -6.34 23.75
C ALA A 536 13.80 -5.67 24.96
N SER A 537 14.23 -4.42 24.83
CA SER A 537 14.90 -3.65 25.89
C SER A 537 14.12 -2.39 26.28
N PHE A 538 14.43 -1.83 27.45
CA PHE A 538 13.84 -0.61 27.98
C PHE A 538 14.39 0.62 27.27
N ALA A 539 13.74 1.00 26.17
CA ALA A 539 14.00 2.24 25.44
C ALA A 539 12.67 2.97 25.28
N HIS A 540 12.58 4.19 25.81
CA HIS A 540 11.38 4.99 25.64
C HIS A 540 11.67 6.21 24.80
N ILE A 541 10.73 6.48 23.90
CA ILE A 541 10.72 7.66 23.05
C ILE A 541 9.43 8.40 23.37
N ALA A 542 9.58 9.64 23.81
CA ALA A 542 8.48 10.54 24.06
C ALA A 542 8.62 11.80 23.21
N ILE A 543 7.48 12.41 22.87
CA ILE A 543 7.40 13.71 22.22
C ILE A 543 6.39 14.60 22.95
N ASP A 544 6.63 15.90 22.89
CA ASP A 544 5.78 16.93 23.48
C ASP A 544 5.86 18.23 22.67
N ASP A 545 4.97 19.18 22.96
CA ASP A 545 5.01 20.56 22.46
C ASP A 545 5.19 20.67 20.93
N ILE A 546 4.27 20.06 20.18
CA ILE A 546 4.26 20.13 18.72
C ILE A 546 3.76 21.50 18.28
N GLN A 547 4.58 22.21 17.52
CA GLN A 547 4.29 23.56 17.04
C GLN A 547 4.63 23.74 15.57
N TRP A 548 3.71 24.37 14.85
CA TRP A 548 3.88 24.76 13.44
C TRP A 548 4.16 26.26 13.34
N VAL A 549 5.21 26.60 12.60
CA VAL A 549 5.65 27.99 12.39
C VAL A 549 5.83 28.21 10.90
N GLY A 550 5.35 29.31 10.32
CA GLY A 550 5.56 29.53 8.89
C GLY A 550 4.82 30.68 8.25
#